data_AF-A0A4P7YFN8-F1
#
_entry.id   AF-A0A4P7YFN8-F1
#
_cell.length_a   1.000
_cell.length_b   1.000
_cell.length_c   1.000
_cell.angle_alpha   90.00
_cell.angle_beta   90.00
_cell.angle_gamma   90.00
#
_symmetry.space_group_name_H-M   'P 1'
#
loop_
_entity.id
_entity.type
_entity.pdbx_description
1 polymer ?
#
loop_
_entity_poly.entity_id
_entity_poly.type
_entity_poly.pdbx_seq_one_letter_code
_entity_poly.pdbx_strand_id
1 'polypeptide(L)'
;MILTPIAIDDMPKAVAAFDAHLDGHSQARAAFRRIAATWPVRPDDEPGGGVDTPAHRADAVRLAHAHGIDTLDEPPSRSFMWDGKVIRTDVEATVIVHEVAHWLCAAPERRTLIDYGLGPGPETTARKEARADKRLCFEDCMHEEQQTSLLGVLWEVELDQPGILAFLEQNWMEHWERPSTAAFFIRHAEELFTRGLIDADGRPTTARAWADSRKSVLVG
;
A
#
# COMPACT_ATOMS: atom_id res chain seq x y z
N MET A 1 3.19 8.05 9.40
CA MET A 1 3.34 9.36 10.07
C MET A 1 3.88 10.35 9.05
N ILE A 2 3.07 11.31 8.63
CA ILE A 2 3.51 12.42 7.78
C ILE A 2 4.47 13.29 8.59
N LEU A 3 5.75 13.32 8.21
CA LEU A 3 6.77 14.11 8.90
C LEU A 3 6.67 15.60 8.52
N THR A 4 6.29 15.90 7.28
CA THR A 4 6.03 17.26 6.80
C THR A 4 4.79 17.30 5.89
N PRO A 5 3.64 17.82 6.35
CA PRO A 5 2.44 17.89 5.54
C PRO A 5 2.59 18.87 4.37
N ILE A 6 2.06 18.50 3.20
CA ILE A 6 1.91 19.39 2.04
C ILE A 6 0.61 20.17 2.22
N ALA A 7 0.64 21.49 2.10
CA ALA A 7 -0.57 22.30 2.15
C ALA A 7 -1.48 21.94 0.97
N ILE A 8 -2.79 21.92 1.19
CA ILE A 8 -3.80 21.56 0.16
C ILE A 8 -3.62 22.42 -1.10
N ASP A 9 -3.37 23.73 -0.92
CA ASP A 9 -3.17 24.67 -2.03
C ASP A 9 -1.86 24.43 -2.80
N ASP A 10 -0.88 23.77 -2.17
CA ASP A 10 0.39 23.39 -2.80
C ASP A 10 0.32 22.04 -3.51
N MET A 11 -0.72 21.22 -3.29
CA MET A 11 -0.84 19.87 -3.87
C MET A 11 -0.72 19.85 -5.40
N PRO A 12 -1.41 20.73 -6.18
CA PRO A 12 -1.25 20.73 -7.63
C PRO A 12 0.20 21.00 -8.06
N LYS A 13 0.89 21.90 -7.37
CA LYS A 13 2.30 22.23 -7.63
C LYS A 13 3.22 21.07 -7.27
N ALA A 14 2.98 20.44 -6.12
CA ALA A 14 3.74 19.31 -5.62
C ALA A 14 3.65 18.10 -6.58
N VAL A 15 2.44 17.77 -7.02
CA VAL A 15 2.18 16.69 -7.98
C VAL A 15 2.90 16.96 -9.32
N ALA A 16 2.79 18.17 -9.85
CA ALA A 16 3.40 18.54 -11.12
C ALA A 16 4.95 18.46 -11.07
N ALA A 17 5.55 18.96 -9.99
CA ALA A 17 6.99 18.92 -9.81
C ALA A 17 7.51 17.49 -9.58
N PHE A 18 6.79 16.67 -8.82
CA PHE A 18 7.14 15.27 -8.63
C PHE A 18 7.04 14.50 -9.97
N ASP A 19 5.97 14.67 -10.76
CA ASP A 19 5.85 14.05 -12.10
C ASP A 19 6.98 14.46 -13.04
N ALA A 20 7.45 15.71 -12.97
CA ALA A 20 8.55 16.20 -13.77
C ALA A 20 9.89 15.51 -13.43
N HIS A 21 10.13 15.19 -12.15
CA HIS A 21 11.31 14.44 -11.74
C HIS A 21 11.29 12.96 -12.16
N LEU A 22 10.15 12.44 -12.64
CA LEU A 22 10.00 11.07 -13.15
C LEU A 22 10.22 10.99 -14.67
N ASP A 23 10.69 12.06 -15.31
CA ASP A 23 10.99 12.03 -16.74
C ASP A 23 12.06 10.98 -17.09
N GLY A 24 11.83 10.24 -18.17
CA GLY A 24 12.67 9.09 -18.54
C GLY A 24 12.38 7.78 -17.78
N HIS A 25 11.54 7.80 -16.74
CA HIS A 25 11.20 6.62 -15.94
C HIS A 25 9.72 6.22 -16.14
N SER A 26 9.41 5.61 -17.28
CA SER A 26 8.02 5.35 -17.71
C SER A 26 7.16 4.60 -16.69
N GLN A 27 7.71 3.57 -16.05
CA GLN A 27 6.99 2.70 -15.12
C GLN A 27 6.68 3.44 -13.81
N ALA A 28 7.68 4.13 -13.25
CA ALA A 28 7.50 4.96 -12.08
C ALA A 28 6.48 6.07 -12.35
N ARG A 29 6.59 6.76 -13.49
CA ARG A 29 5.66 7.82 -13.88
C ARG A 29 4.23 7.31 -14.08
N ALA A 30 4.04 6.13 -14.65
CA ALA A 30 2.72 5.51 -14.78
C ALA A 30 2.10 5.22 -13.41
N ALA A 31 2.85 4.57 -12.51
CA ALA A 31 2.41 4.31 -11.14
C ALA A 31 2.06 5.60 -10.39
N PHE A 32 2.93 6.61 -10.43
CA PHE A 32 2.69 7.90 -9.78
C PHE A 32 1.43 8.59 -10.31
N ARG A 33 1.22 8.63 -11.63
CA ARG A 33 0.04 9.28 -12.22
C ARG A 33 -1.26 8.64 -11.79
N ARG A 34 -1.27 7.32 -11.56
CA ARG A 34 -2.45 6.62 -11.01
C ARG A 34 -2.74 7.07 -9.57
N ILE A 35 -1.71 7.15 -8.75
CA ILE A 35 -1.82 7.64 -7.36
C ILE A 35 -2.27 9.11 -7.35
N ALA A 36 -1.63 9.97 -8.14
CA ALA A 36 -1.97 11.37 -8.25
C ALA A 36 -3.40 11.60 -8.78
N ALA A 37 -3.93 10.71 -9.61
CA ALA A 37 -5.29 10.80 -10.13
C ALA A 37 -6.37 10.57 -9.05
N THR A 38 -6.01 10.09 -7.86
CA THR A 38 -6.94 10.03 -6.72
C THR A 38 -6.98 11.34 -5.92
N TRP A 39 -6.33 12.40 -6.40
CA TRP A 39 -6.45 13.77 -5.91
C TRP A 39 -7.27 14.63 -6.90
N PRO A 40 -8.18 15.50 -6.43
CA PRO A 40 -8.57 15.70 -5.03
C PRO A 40 -9.37 14.52 -4.48
N VAL A 41 -9.29 14.32 -3.16
CA VAL A 41 -10.13 13.35 -2.46
C VAL A 41 -11.58 13.81 -2.58
N ARG A 42 -12.45 12.92 -3.07
CA ARG A 42 -13.87 13.21 -3.23
C ARG A 42 -14.55 13.24 -1.85
N PRO A 43 -15.48 14.18 -1.60
CA PRO A 43 -16.29 14.20 -0.38
C PRO A 43 -17.05 12.89 -0.12
N ASP A 44 -17.31 12.57 1.14
CA ASP A 44 -18.05 11.36 1.58
C ASP A 44 -19.47 11.24 0.98
N ASP A 45 -20.09 12.36 0.61
CA ASP A 45 -21.44 12.41 0.02
C ASP A 45 -21.45 12.22 -1.50
N GLU A 46 -20.28 12.12 -2.14
CA GLU A 46 -20.16 11.82 -3.57
C GLU A 46 -19.98 10.31 -3.83
N PRO A 47 -20.49 9.79 -4.97
CA PRO A 47 -20.23 8.41 -5.37
C PRO A 47 -18.73 8.09 -5.50
N GLY A 48 -18.29 7.08 -4.74
CA GLY A 48 -16.88 6.68 -4.66
C GLY A 48 -16.01 7.70 -3.91
N GLY A 49 -16.61 8.56 -3.08
CA GLY A 49 -15.89 9.47 -2.22
C GLY A 49 -15.77 9.01 -0.77
N GLY A 50 -15.02 9.81 -0.03
CA GLY A 50 -14.68 9.62 1.37
C GLY A 50 -13.40 8.85 1.65
N VAL A 51 -13.10 8.72 2.94
CA VAL A 51 -11.86 8.13 3.46
C VAL A 51 -12.24 7.05 4.45
N ASP A 52 -11.60 5.87 4.34
CA ASP A 52 -11.80 4.75 5.26
C ASP A 52 -13.29 4.37 5.52
N THR A 53 -14.07 4.27 4.45
CA THR A 53 -15.50 3.93 4.57
C THR A 53 -15.69 2.43 4.85
N PRO A 54 -16.84 2.00 5.40
CA PRO A 54 -17.15 0.57 5.52
C PRO A 54 -17.05 -0.20 4.19
N ALA A 55 -17.32 0.46 3.06
CA ALA A 55 -17.17 -0.12 1.73
C ALA A 55 -15.69 -0.34 1.38
N HIS A 56 -14.79 0.59 1.74
CA HIS A 56 -13.34 0.42 1.57
C HIS A 56 -12.83 -0.78 2.36
N ARG A 57 -13.26 -0.91 3.63
CA ARG A 57 -12.89 -2.05 4.48
C ARG A 57 -13.36 -3.36 3.86
N ALA A 58 -14.61 -3.42 3.40
CA ALA A 58 -15.16 -4.59 2.73
C ALA A 58 -14.40 -4.94 1.43
N ASP A 59 -13.95 -3.95 0.66
CA ASP A 59 -13.12 -4.17 -0.53
C ASP A 59 -11.72 -4.70 -0.17
N ALA A 60 -11.10 -4.18 0.90
CA ALA A 60 -9.81 -4.67 1.38
C ALA A 60 -9.87 -6.14 1.85
N VAL A 61 -10.96 -6.52 2.54
CA VAL A 61 -11.22 -7.92 2.90
C VAL A 61 -11.42 -8.80 1.67
N ARG A 62 -12.18 -8.34 0.67
CA ARG A 62 -12.34 -9.07 -0.60
C ARG A 62 -11.01 -9.22 -1.34
N LEU A 63 -10.14 -8.22 -1.31
CA LEU A 63 -8.79 -8.29 -1.88
C LEU A 63 -7.97 -9.38 -1.18
N ALA A 64 -7.99 -9.44 0.15
CA ALA A 64 -7.32 -10.51 0.91
C ALA A 64 -7.79 -11.90 0.45
N HIS A 65 -9.10 -12.10 0.35
CA HIS A 65 -9.67 -13.37 -0.13
C HIS A 65 -9.35 -13.67 -1.60
N ALA A 66 -9.26 -12.65 -2.47
CA ALA A 66 -8.83 -12.83 -3.86
C ALA A 66 -7.39 -13.36 -3.96
N HIS A 67 -6.57 -13.14 -2.93
CA HIS A 67 -5.23 -13.71 -2.78
C HIS A 67 -5.18 -15.01 -1.97
N GLY A 68 -6.33 -15.56 -1.56
CA GLY A 68 -6.42 -16.77 -0.75
C GLY A 68 -5.96 -16.56 0.69
N ILE A 69 -6.04 -15.33 1.20
CA ILE A 69 -5.67 -14.99 2.58
C ILE A 69 -6.94 -15.08 3.44
N ASP A 70 -6.83 -15.80 4.55
CA ASP A 70 -7.89 -15.88 5.55
C ASP A 70 -7.93 -14.59 6.39
N THR A 71 -9.13 -14.20 6.80
CA THR A 71 -9.36 -13.00 7.61
C THR A 71 -10.20 -13.30 8.84
N LEU A 72 -10.04 -12.50 9.88
CA LEU A 72 -10.84 -12.57 11.11
C LEU A 72 -11.26 -11.16 11.55
N ASP A 73 -12.57 -10.94 11.70
CA ASP A 73 -13.13 -9.63 12.09
C ASP A 73 -13.02 -9.43 13.60
N GLU A 74 -11.80 -9.11 14.04
CA GLU A 74 -11.44 -8.77 15.41
C GLU A 74 -10.31 -7.73 15.42
N PRO A 75 -10.13 -6.98 16.52
CA PRO A 75 -9.01 -6.05 16.64
C PRO A 75 -7.67 -6.80 16.67
N PRO A 76 -6.55 -6.14 16.34
CA PRO A 76 -5.23 -6.78 16.29
C PRO A 76 -4.87 -7.49 17.59
N SER A 77 -4.50 -8.77 17.53
CA SER A 77 -4.16 -9.55 18.72
C SER A 77 -2.72 -9.28 19.09
N ARG A 78 -2.50 -8.72 20.28
CA ARG A 78 -1.15 -8.43 20.80
C ARG A 78 -0.33 -7.54 19.85
N SER A 79 -1.05 -6.65 19.15
CA SER A 79 -0.55 -5.73 18.13
C SER A 79 -0.03 -6.39 16.86
N PHE A 80 -0.45 -7.64 16.57
CA PHE A 80 -0.19 -8.28 15.29
C PHE A 80 -1.44 -8.23 14.42
N MET A 81 -1.26 -7.68 13.23
CA MET A 81 -2.25 -7.77 12.16
C MET A 81 -2.26 -9.16 11.55
N TRP A 82 -1.06 -9.73 11.35
CA TRP A 82 -0.82 -11.06 10.82
C TRP A 82 -0.11 -11.95 11.85
N ASP A 83 -0.79 -13.02 12.28
CA ASP A 83 -0.26 -13.97 13.27
C ASP A 83 0.35 -15.25 12.66
N GLY A 84 0.57 -15.26 11.33
CA GLY A 84 0.97 -16.46 10.60
C GLY A 84 -0.19 -17.25 10.00
N LYS A 85 -1.45 -16.84 10.24
CA LYS A 85 -2.64 -17.55 9.73
C LYS A 85 -3.71 -16.65 9.13
N VAL A 86 -4.07 -15.57 9.82
CA VAL A 86 -5.18 -14.70 9.40
C VAL A 86 -4.79 -13.22 9.49
N ILE A 87 -5.36 -12.39 8.62
CA ILE A 87 -5.36 -10.93 8.77
C ILE A 87 -6.54 -10.53 9.64
N ARG A 88 -6.28 -9.73 10.68
CA ARG A 88 -7.32 -9.14 11.52
C ARG A 88 -7.88 -7.87 10.88
N THR A 89 -9.21 -7.73 10.84
CA THR A 89 -9.87 -6.73 9.98
C THR A 89 -10.66 -5.66 10.71
N ASP A 90 -10.67 -5.63 12.04
CA ASP A 90 -11.28 -4.53 12.80
C ASP A 90 -10.29 -3.35 12.93
N VAL A 91 -9.93 -2.79 11.77
CA VAL A 91 -9.00 -1.68 11.56
C VAL A 91 -9.40 -0.92 10.28
N GLU A 92 -8.68 0.17 9.98
CA GLU A 92 -8.81 0.94 8.75
C GLU A 92 -8.50 0.10 7.50
N ALA A 93 -9.18 0.38 6.39
CA ALA A 93 -9.03 -0.33 5.13
C ALA A 93 -7.60 -0.29 4.57
N THR A 94 -6.91 0.86 4.71
CA THR A 94 -5.51 1.02 4.28
C THR A 94 -4.58 0.03 5.01
N VAL A 95 -4.84 -0.24 6.29
CA VAL A 95 -4.05 -1.21 7.08
C VAL A 95 -4.27 -2.62 6.54
N ILE A 96 -5.51 -3.01 6.23
CA ILE A 96 -5.80 -4.33 5.64
C ILE A 96 -5.11 -4.47 4.27
N VAL A 97 -5.18 -3.45 3.42
CA VAL A 97 -4.52 -3.46 2.09
C VAL A 97 -2.99 -3.55 2.25
N HIS A 98 -2.42 -2.85 3.23
CA HIS A 98 -1.00 -2.91 3.55
C HIS A 98 -0.57 -4.33 3.97
N GLU A 99 -1.37 -5.02 4.78
CA GLU A 99 -1.11 -6.40 5.17
C GLU A 99 -1.18 -7.38 3.99
N VAL A 100 -2.13 -7.18 3.07
CA VAL A 100 -2.15 -7.94 1.81
C VAL A 100 -0.87 -7.67 1.01
N ALA A 101 -0.41 -6.43 0.95
CA ALA A 101 0.84 -6.10 0.27
C ALA A 101 2.06 -6.77 0.95
N HIS A 102 2.09 -6.91 2.27
CA HIS A 102 3.12 -7.69 2.96
C HIS A 102 3.09 -9.15 2.51
N TRP A 103 1.91 -9.77 2.47
CA TRP A 103 1.79 -11.15 1.98
C TRP A 103 2.34 -11.32 0.56
N LEU A 104 2.09 -10.35 -0.33
CA LEU A 104 2.59 -10.35 -1.70
C LEU A 104 4.11 -10.10 -1.79
N CYS A 105 4.65 -9.23 -0.96
CA CYS A 105 6.07 -8.91 -0.92
C CYS A 105 6.91 -10.00 -0.24
N ALA A 106 6.35 -10.66 0.78
CA ALA A 106 7.03 -11.68 1.56
C ALA A 106 7.31 -12.95 0.74
N ALA A 107 8.49 -13.53 0.99
CA ALA A 107 8.82 -14.85 0.46
C ALA A 107 7.79 -15.89 0.95
N PRO A 108 7.35 -16.85 0.11
CA PRO A 108 6.31 -17.81 0.49
C PRO A 108 6.56 -18.54 1.81
N GLU A 109 7.82 -18.88 2.10
CA GLU A 109 8.21 -19.61 3.32
C GLU A 109 8.08 -18.76 4.60
N ARG A 110 8.02 -17.43 4.46
CA ARG A 110 7.84 -16.51 5.59
C ARG A 110 6.37 -16.18 5.89
N ARG A 111 5.45 -16.50 4.98
CA ARG A 111 4.05 -16.16 5.12
C ARG A 111 3.39 -16.79 6.33
N THR A 112 3.90 -17.90 6.85
CA THR A 112 3.36 -18.54 8.07
C THR A 112 3.94 -17.99 9.37
N LEU A 113 4.83 -16.99 9.31
CA LEU A 113 5.49 -16.40 10.48
C LEU A 113 4.69 -15.18 10.97
N ILE A 114 4.80 -14.87 12.27
CA ILE A 114 4.26 -13.63 12.83
C ILE A 114 4.89 -12.43 12.12
N ASP A 115 4.06 -11.47 11.71
CA ASP A 115 4.46 -10.28 10.93
C ASP A 115 5.44 -10.65 9.78
N TYR A 116 5.20 -11.77 9.09
CA TYR A 116 6.01 -12.24 7.95
C TYR A 116 7.51 -12.41 8.27
N GLY A 117 7.86 -12.56 9.56
CA GLY A 117 9.23 -12.68 10.02
C GLY A 117 10.04 -11.37 9.97
N LEU A 118 9.38 -10.21 9.96
CA LEU A 118 10.04 -8.89 10.06
C LEU A 118 10.61 -8.64 11.47
N GLY A 119 9.93 -9.19 12.48
CA GLY A 119 10.23 -8.98 13.89
C GLY A 119 9.40 -7.84 14.49
N PRO A 120 9.63 -7.47 15.77
CA PRO A 120 8.74 -6.55 16.45
C PRO A 120 8.87 -5.11 15.94
N GLY A 121 7.74 -4.54 15.52
CA GLY A 121 7.57 -3.11 15.30
C GLY A 121 7.47 -2.31 16.61
N PRO A 122 7.31 -0.98 16.52
CA PRO A 122 7.17 -0.10 17.69
C PRO A 122 5.99 -0.49 18.59
N GLU A 123 4.86 -0.83 17.99
CA GLU A 123 3.60 -1.15 18.66
C GLU A 123 3.49 -2.61 19.12
N THR A 124 4.43 -3.47 18.72
CA THR A 124 4.41 -4.91 19.06
C THR A 124 4.52 -5.12 20.57
N THR A 125 3.46 -5.63 21.19
CA THR A 125 3.48 -5.96 22.63
C THR A 125 4.14 -7.31 22.90
N ALA A 126 3.97 -8.29 22.00
CA ALA A 126 4.54 -9.64 22.09
C ALA A 126 5.96 -9.77 21.53
N ARG A 127 6.87 -8.85 21.94
CA ARG A 127 8.20 -8.69 21.32
C ARG A 127 9.08 -9.94 21.32
N LYS A 128 8.93 -10.84 22.31
CA LYS A 128 9.73 -12.07 22.40
C LYS A 128 9.41 -13.05 21.27
N GLU A 129 8.12 -13.19 20.94
CA GLU A 129 7.66 -14.12 19.91
C GLU A 129 7.98 -13.58 18.52
N ALA A 130 7.68 -12.31 18.25
CA ALA A 130 8.08 -11.68 17.00
C ALA A 130 9.61 -11.76 16.75
N ARG A 131 10.43 -11.64 17.80
CA ARG A 131 11.89 -11.83 17.68
C ARG A 131 12.28 -13.26 17.36
N ALA A 132 11.56 -14.26 17.85
CA ALA A 132 11.83 -15.66 17.54
C ALA A 132 11.51 -15.98 16.06
N ASP A 133 10.53 -15.29 15.49
CA ASP A 133 10.14 -15.43 14.09
C ASP A 133 10.89 -14.52 13.14
N LYS A 134 11.68 -13.56 13.63
CA LYS A 134 12.48 -12.67 12.79
C LYS A 134 13.43 -13.45 11.87
N ARG A 135 13.39 -13.16 10.57
CA ARG A 135 14.25 -13.73 9.52
C ARG A 135 15.04 -12.69 8.74
N LEU A 136 14.58 -11.44 8.72
CA LEU A 136 15.23 -10.36 7.97
C LEU A 136 16.21 -9.58 8.84
N CYS A 137 17.26 -9.02 8.24
CA CYS A 137 18.03 -7.97 8.90
C CYS A 137 17.23 -6.66 8.94
N PHE A 138 17.74 -5.63 9.61
CA PHE A 138 17.03 -4.34 9.68
C PHE A 138 16.89 -3.69 8.29
N GLU A 139 17.95 -3.75 7.47
CA GLU A 139 17.94 -3.17 6.12
C GLU A 139 16.92 -3.86 5.22
N ASP A 140 16.91 -5.19 5.19
CA ASP A 140 15.94 -5.97 4.42
C ASP A 140 14.49 -5.72 4.88
N CYS A 141 14.30 -5.57 6.20
CA CYS A 141 13.00 -5.21 6.76
C CYS A 141 12.53 -3.85 6.25
N MET A 142 13.41 -2.82 6.26
CA MET A 142 13.04 -1.49 5.79
C MET A 142 12.80 -1.44 4.29
N HIS A 143 13.58 -2.20 3.52
CA HIS A 143 13.35 -2.35 2.09
C HIS A 143 11.99 -3.00 1.80
N GLU A 144 11.67 -4.10 2.49
CA GLU A 144 10.39 -4.78 2.32
C GLU A 144 9.20 -3.91 2.73
N GLU A 145 9.30 -3.16 3.82
CA GLU A 145 8.29 -2.19 4.26
C GLU A 145 8.03 -1.11 3.20
N GLN A 146 9.08 -0.63 2.53
CA GLN A 146 8.96 0.36 1.46
C GLN A 146 8.28 -0.25 0.21
N GLN A 147 8.62 -1.48 -0.15
CA GLN A 147 7.96 -2.21 -1.23
C GLN A 147 6.48 -2.48 -0.92
N THR A 148 6.19 -2.93 0.31
CA THR A 148 4.82 -3.16 0.81
C THR A 148 4.01 -1.87 0.78
N SER A 149 4.54 -0.78 1.31
CA SER A 149 3.88 0.52 1.36
C SER A 149 3.47 0.99 -0.04
N LEU A 150 4.39 0.97 -1.01
CA LEU A 150 4.08 1.40 -2.38
C LEU A 150 3.08 0.47 -3.06
N LEU A 151 3.24 -0.85 -2.91
CA LEU A 151 2.31 -1.81 -3.50
C LEU A 151 0.90 -1.68 -2.89
N GLY A 152 0.80 -1.46 -1.58
CA GLY A 152 -0.45 -1.21 -0.87
C GLY A 152 -1.16 0.03 -1.40
N VAL A 153 -0.43 1.14 -1.54
CA VAL A 153 -0.95 2.38 -2.16
C VAL A 153 -1.51 2.12 -3.56
N LEU A 154 -0.81 1.34 -4.40
CA LEU A 154 -1.27 1.03 -5.75
C LEU A 154 -2.49 0.11 -5.76
N TRP A 155 -2.63 -0.77 -4.77
CA TRP A 155 -3.85 -1.55 -4.56
C TRP A 155 -5.03 -0.68 -4.11
N GLU A 156 -4.82 0.29 -3.22
CA GLU A 156 -5.87 1.26 -2.87
C GLU A 156 -6.39 1.99 -4.12
N VAL A 157 -5.49 2.45 -5.00
CA VAL A 157 -5.87 3.07 -6.28
C VAL A 157 -6.65 2.08 -7.17
N GLU A 158 -6.25 0.82 -7.21
CA GLU A 158 -6.96 -0.20 -7.99
C GLU A 158 -8.36 -0.52 -7.43
N LEU A 159 -8.54 -0.35 -6.13
CA LEU A 159 -9.82 -0.46 -5.42
C LEU A 159 -10.69 0.82 -5.49
N ASP A 160 -10.24 1.84 -6.22
CA ASP A 160 -10.87 3.17 -6.31
C ASP A 160 -10.94 3.92 -4.97
N GLN A 161 -9.98 3.66 -4.08
CA GLN A 161 -9.78 4.34 -2.80
C GLN A 161 -8.80 5.53 -2.96
N PRO A 162 -8.76 6.50 -2.01
CA PRO A 162 -7.92 7.69 -2.13
C PRO A 162 -6.43 7.39 -1.82
N GLY A 163 -5.78 6.58 -2.67
CA GLY A 163 -4.39 6.14 -2.49
C GLY A 163 -3.36 7.27 -2.33
N ILE A 164 -3.65 8.48 -2.83
CA ILE A 164 -2.85 9.68 -2.57
C ILE A 164 -2.69 9.96 -1.07
N LEU A 165 -3.68 9.66 -0.23
CA LEU A 165 -3.60 9.89 1.21
C LEU A 165 -2.59 8.94 1.86
N ALA A 166 -2.67 7.64 1.56
CA ALA A 166 -1.69 6.66 2.02
C ALA A 166 -0.28 6.99 1.48
N PHE A 167 -0.17 7.46 0.23
CA PHE A 167 1.09 7.88 -0.36
C PHE A 167 1.76 9.03 0.40
N LEU A 168 0.95 10.02 0.81
CA LEU A 168 1.42 11.14 1.64
C LEU A 168 1.73 10.67 3.06
N GLU A 169 0.90 9.82 3.66
CA GLU A 169 1.06 9.29 5.02
C GLU A 169 2.38 8.54 5.24
N GLN A 170 2.82 7.86 4.18
CA GLN A 170 4.04 7.08 4.12
C GLN A 170 5.26 7.90 3.64
N ASN A 171 5.12 9.23 3.54
CA ASN A 171 6.17 10.21 3.21
C ASN A 171 6.79 10.05 1.81
N TRP A 172 6.10 9.45 0.84
CA TRP A 172 6.65 9.28 -0.51
C TRP A 172 6.92 10.61 -1.24
N MET A 173 6.22 11.68 -0.86
CA MET A 173 6.40 13.05 -1.39
C MET A 173 7.02 14.02 -0.38
N GLU A 174 7.65 13.51 0.68
CA GLU A 174 8.34 14.41 1.61
C GLU A 174 9.47 15.14 0.88
N HIS A 175 9.49 16.47 0.98
CA HIS A 175 10.38 17.34 0.20
C HIS A 175 10.32 17.08 -1.31
N TRP A 176 9.10 16.99 -1.86
CA TRP A 176 8.82 16.74 -3.28
C TRP A 176 9.60 17.61 -4.28
N GLU A 177 10.13 18.78 -3.86
CA GLU A 177 11.00 19.58 -4.73
C GLU A 177 12.33 18.89 -5.05
N ARG A 178 12.80 17.96 -4.18
CA ARG A 178 14.13 17.35 -4.27
C ARG A 178 14.12 16.19 -5.26
N PRO A 179 15.04 16.15 -6.26
CA PRO A 179 15.18 15.01 -7.16
C PRO A 179 15.45 13.68 -6.43
N SER A 180 16.09 13.72 -5.26
CA SER A 180 16.36 12.53 -4.45
C SER A 180 15.09 11.84 -3.94
N THR A 181 14.02 12.59 -3.69
CA THR A 181 12.73 12.02 -3.26
C THR A 181 12.10 11.23 -4.41
N ALA A 182 12.09 11.81 -5.62
CA ALA A 182 11.64 11.09 -6.81
C ALA A 182 12.54 9.88 -7.12
N ALA A 183 13.85 10.00 -6.99
CA ALA A 183 14.79 8.89 -7.17
C ALA A 183 14.51 7.72 -6.21
N PHE A 184 14.12 8.01 -4.97
CA PHE A 184 13.72 6.99 -4.01
C PHE A 184 12.46 6.24 -4.48
N PHE A 185 11.42 6.96 -4.91
CA PHE A 185 10.21 6.36 -5.48
C PHE A 185 10.48 5.56 -6.77
N ILE A 186 11.29 6.10 -7.69
CA ILE A 186 11.66 5.44 -8.95
C ILE A 186 12.23 4.05 -8.69
N ARG A 187 13.20 3.92 -7.78
CA ARG A 187 13.82 2.63 -7.46
C ARG A 187 12.78 1.60 -7.01
N HIS A 188 11.83 1.99 -6.18
CA HIS A 188 10.82 1.07 -5.65
C HIS A 188 9.79 0.69 -6.71
N ALA A 189 9.32 1.65 -7.50
CA ALA A 189 8.36 1.38 -8.56
C ALA A 189 8.97 0.47 -9.66
N GLU A 190 10.21 0.73 -10.06
CA GLU A 190 10.92 -0.10 -11.05
C GLU A 190 11.22 -1.51 -10.52
N GLU A 191 11.48 -1.65 -9.22
CA GLU A 191 11.62 -2.96 -8.59
C GLU A 191 10.30 -3.73 -8.55
N LEU A 192 9.19 -3.10 -8.14
CA LEU A 192 7.86 -3.73 -8.22
C LEU A 192 7.55 -4.20 -9.64
N PHE A 193 7.89 -3.39 -10.64
CA PHE A 193 7.73 -3.74 -12.05
C PHE A 193 8.61 -4.94 -12.44
N THR A 194 9.89 -4.91 -12.06
CA THR A 194 10.85 -6.00 -12.35
C THR A 194 10.43 -7.31 -11.70
N ARG A 195 9.84 -7.26 -10.50
CA ARG A 195 9.25 -8.40 -9.78
C ARG A 195 7.92 -8.85 -10.37
N GLY A 196 7.37 -8.12 -11.34
CA GLY A 196 6.07 -8.39 -11.96
C GLY A 196 4.89 -8.15 -11.04
N LEU A 197 5.06 -7.40 -9.94
CA LEU A 197 4.00 -7.04 -9.00
C LEU A 197 3.12 -5.89 -9.52
N ILE A 198 3.69 -5.07 -10.41
CA ILE A 198 2.95 -4.08 -11.20
C ILE A 198 3.27 -4.25 -12.70
N ASP A 199 2.34 -3.82 -13.56
CA ASP A 199 2.53 -3.81 -15.01
C ASP A 199 3.06 -2.45 -15.51
N ALA A 200 3.22 -2.32 -16.84
CA ALA A 200 3.74 -1.12 -17.49
C ALA A 200 2.84 0.11 -17.32
N ASP A 201 1.55 -0.10 -17.02
CA ASP A 201 0.60 0.96 -16.71
C ASP A 201 0.61 1.34 -15.22
N GLY A 202 1.50 0.71 -14.42
CA GLY A 202 1.61 0.96 -12.98
C GLY A 202 0.50 0.30 -12.17
N ARG A 203 -0.19 -0.70 -12.71
CA ARG A 203 -1.30 -1.38 -12.03
C ARG A 203 -0.83 -2.67 -11.32
N PRO A 204 -1.32 -3.01 -10.12
CA PRO A 204 -0.97 -4.26 -9.42
C PRO A 204 -1.44 -5.53 -10.15
N THR A 205 -0.59 -6.52 -10.40
CA THR A 205 -0.90 -7.64 -11.35
C THR A 205 -1.55 -8.86 -10.71
N THR A 206 -1.33 -9.08 -9.41
CA THR A 206 -1.49 -10.41 -8.78
C THR A 206 -2.95 -10.86 -8.59
N ALA A 207 -3.93 -9.95 -8.62
CA ALA A 207 -5.37 -10.24 -8.65
C ALA A 207 -6.11 -9.40 -9.69
N ARG A 208 -5.44 -9.10 -10.82
CA ARG A 208 -5.96 -8.23 -11.89
C ARG A 208 -7.36 -8.63 -12.38
N ALA A 209 -7.57 -9.91 -12.69
CA ALA A 209 -8.85 -10.38 -13.23
C ALA A 209 -10.02 -10.15 -12.26
N TRP A 210 -9.79 -10.38 -10.97
CA TRP A 210 -10.78 -10.07 -9.93
C TRP A 210 -11.06 -8.57 -9.86
N ALA A 211 -10.01 -7.74 -9.82
CA ALA A 211 -10.15 -6.28 -9.74
C ALA A 211 -10.89 -5.69 -10.95
N ASP A 212 -10.60 -6.18 -12.17
CA ASP A 212 -11.29 -5.77 -13.40
C ASP A 212 -12.77 -6.16 -13.38
N SER A 213 -13.09 -7.36 -12.89
CA SER A 213 -14.48 -7.83 -12.79
C SER A 213 -15.30 -6.95 -11.85
N ARG A 214 -14.72 -6.49 -10.73
CA ARG A 214 -15.35 -5.57 -9.78
C ARG A 214 -15.78 -4.26 -10.45
N LYS A 215 -14.92 -3.70 -11.31
CA LYS A 215 -15.17 -2.44 -12.02
C LYS A 215 -16.28 -2.58 -13.07
N SER A 216 -16.38 -3.74 -13.72
CA SER A 216 -17.41 -3.99 -14.72
C SER A 216 -18.84 -4.03 -14.15
N VAL A 217 -18.99 -4.42 -12.88
CA VAL A 217 -20.28 -4.47 -12.17
C VAL A 217 -20.79 -3.08 -11.77
N LEU A 218 -19.90 -2.08 -11.65
CA LEU A 218 -20.27 -0.70 -11.29
C LEU A 218 -20.76 0.13 -12.49
N VAL A 219 -20.65 -0.38 -13.72
CA VAL A 219 -21.00 0.33 -14.98
C VAL A 219 -22.25 -0.25 -15.67
N GLY A 220 -22.81 -1.36 -15.14
CA GLY A 220 -24.03 -2.00 -15.66
C GLY A 220 -25.23 -1.80 -14.74
#